data_AF-A0A8B2ZKG8-F1
#
_entry.id   AF-A0A8B2ZKG8-F1
#
_cell.length_a   1.000
_cell.length_b   1.000
_cell.length_c   1.000
_cell.angle_alpha   90.00
_cell.angle_beta   90.00
_cell.angle_gamma   90.00
#
_symmetry.space_group_name_H-M   'P 1'
#
loop_
_entity.id
_entity.type
_entity.pdbx_description
1 polymer ?
#
loop_
_entity_poly.entity_id
_entity_poly.type
_entity_poly.pdbx_seq_one_letter_code
_entity_poly.pdbx_strand_id
1 'polypeptide(L)'
;MISLKNISIEEKLFVLLFSRTITGYQISELTGISEGIISELRSGKRKIDNLRLKSARNLEDCYDELEQKGQINYNRDFKKAKQHFDKLKGD
;
A
#
# COMPACT_ATOMS: atom_id res chain seq x y z
N MET A 1 26.39 1.88 -8.58
CA MET A 1 26.01 0.97 -7.49
C MET A 1 24.55 1.26 -7.17
N ILE A 2 23.60 0.51 -7.74
CA ILE A 2 22.18 0.71 -7.44
C ILE A 2 21.95 0.03 -6.08
N SER A 3 21.70 0.83 -5.04
CA SER A 3 21.24 0.33 -3.76
C SER A 3 19.83 -0.23 -3.98
N LEU A 4 19.70 -1.52 -4.27
CA LEU A 4 18.44 -2.24 -4.16
C LEU A 4 18.11 -2.26 -2.66
N LYS A 5 17.32 -1.28 -2.20
CA LYS A 5 16.71 -1.37 -0.88
C LYS A 5 15.86 -2.65 -0.89
N ASN A 6 16.19 -3.61 -0.04
CA ASN A 6 15.27 -4.70 0.28
C ASN A 6 14.15 -4.10 1.12
N ILE A 7 13.10 -3.62 0.46
CA ILE A 7 11.88 -3.11 1.12
C ILE A 7 11.05 -4.33 1.52
N SER A 8 10.63 -4.37 2.78
CA SER A 8 9.79 -5.44 3.29
C SER A 8 8.38 -5.39 2.70
N ILE A 9 7.67 -6.52 2.67
CA ILE A 9 6.29 -6.57 2.19
C ILE A 9 5.39 -5.64 3.01
N GLU A 10 5.63 -5.54 4.32
CA GLU A 10 4.89 -4.67 5.24
C GLU A 10 5.05 -3.20 4.84
N GLU A 11 6.26 -2.78 4.50
CA GLU A 11 6.52 -1.41 4.03
C GLU A 11 5.88 -1.13 2.67
N LYS A 12 5.94 -2.08 1.72
CA LYS A 12 5.28 -1.94 0.41
C LYS A 12 3.77 -1.75 0.58
N LEU A 13 3.13 -2.61 1.36
CA LEU A 13 1.71 -2.54 1.66
C LEU A 13 1.37 -1.24 2.39
N PHE A 14 2.21 -0.83 3.34
CA PHE A 14 2.02 0.43 4.05
C PHE A 14 2.02 1.64 3.09
N VAL A 15 2.99 1.70 2.17
CA VAL A 15 3.05 2.77 1.16
C VAL A 15 1.84 2.71 0.23
N LEU A 16 1.52 1.54 -0.33
CA LEU A 16 0.41 1.36 -1.27
C LEU A 16 -0.93 1.79 -0.66
N LEU A 17 -1.17 1.40 0.59
CA LEU A 17 -2.44 1.65 1.27
C LEU A 17 -2.51 3.09 1.78
N PHE A 18 -1.48 3.61 2.46
CA PHE A 18 -1.61 4.85 3.23
C PHE A 18 -1.08 6.09 2.52
N SER A 19 -0.22 5.98 1.49
CA SER A 19 0.24 7.16 0.74
C SER A 19 -0.90 7.88 0.03
N ARG A 20 -1.97 7.14 -0.32
CA ARG A 20 -3.11 7.59 -1.14
C ARG A 20 -2.71 8.19 -2.49
N THR A 21 -1.48 7.94 -2.97
CA THR A 21 -1.02 8.31 -4.32
C THR A 21 -1.79 7.54 -5.39
N ILE A 22 -2.20 6.32 -5.07
CA ILE A 22 -3.00 5.43 -5.93
C ILE A 22 -4.39 5.29 -5.35
N THR A 23 -5.43 5.36 -6.19
CA THR A 23 -6.82 5.28 -5.71
C THR A 23 -7.19 3.87 -5.26
N GLY A 24 -8.23 3.75 -4.42
CA GLY A 24 -8.72 2.43 -3.98
C GLY A 24 -9.23 1.61 -5.17
N TYR A 25 -9.97 2.26 -6.07
CA TYR A 25 -10.36 1.74 -7.37
C TYR A 25 -9.19 1.18 -8.20
N GLN A 26 -8.11 1.93 -8.37
CA GLN A 26 -6.94 1.45 -9.14
C GLN A 26 -6.30 0.21 -8.51
N ILE A 27 -6.19 0.16 -7.18
CA ILE A 27 -5.69 -1.02 -6.48
C ILE A 27 -6.64 -2.19 -6.69
N SER A 28 -7.96 -1.96 -6.67
CA SER A 28 -8.97 -2.98 -6.90
C SER A 28 -8.84 -3.62 -8.29
N GLU A 29 -8.70 -2.80 -9.33
CA GLU A 29 -8.52 -3.27 -10.71
C GLU A 29 -7.26 -4.13 -10.88
N LEU A 30 -6.14 -3.72 -10.27
CA LEU A 30 -4.85 -4.43 -10.40
C LEU A 30 -4.78 -5.71 -9.55
N THR A 31 -5.44 -5.74 -8.40
CA THR A 31 -5.28 -6.83 -7.41
C THR A 31 -6.44 -7.82 -7.37
N GLY A 32 -7.60 -7.44 -7.91
CA GLY A 32 -8.86 -8.15 -7.75
C GLY A 32 -9.44 -8.10 -6.33
N ILE A 33 -8.87 -7.31 -5.43
CA ILE A 33 -9.38 -7.08 -4.08
C ILE A 33 -10.41 -5.96 -4.14
N SER A 34 -11.62 -6.17 -3.64
CA SER A 34 -12.67 -5.15 -3.74
C SER A 34 -12.26 -3.82 -3.10
N GLU A 35 -12.66 -2.71 -3.73
CA GLU A 35 -12.40 -1.37 -3.21
C GLU A 35 -12.91 -1.18 -1.78
N GLY A 36 -14.02 -1.85 -1.41
CA GLY A 36 -14.52 -1.89 -0.05
C GLY A 36 -13.50 -2.44 0.94
N ILE A 37 -12.85 -3.57 0.63
CA ILE A 37 -11.77 -4.14 1.47
C ILE A 37 -10.57 -3.18 1.55
N ILE A 38 -10.19 -2.55 0.43
CA ILE A 38 -9.11 -1.54 0.42
C ILE A 38 -9.45 -0.36 1.33
N SER A 39 -10.71 0.10 1.33
CA SER A 39 -11.20 1.15 2.21
C SER A 39 -11.15 0.74 3.70
N GLU A 40 -11.53 -0.49 4.02
CA GLU A 40 -11.43 -1.03 5.39
C GLU A 40 -9.98 -1.11 5.89
N LEU A 41 -9.04 -1.50 5.02
CA LEU A 41 -7.61 -1.51 5.35
C LEU A 41 -7.09 -0.09 5.60
N ARG A 42 -7.46 0.86 4.75
CA ARG A 42 -7.04 2.27 4.84
C ARG A 42 -7.59 3.02 6.06
N SER A 43 -8.76 2.62 6.54
CA SER A 43 -9.37 3.17 7.75
C SER A 43 -8.90 2.45 9.03
N GLY A 44 -8.15 1.36 8.91
CA GLY A 44 -7.76 0.52 10.05
C GLY A 44 -8.88 -0.35 10.62
N LYS A 45 -10.11 -0.26 10.06
CA LYS A 45 -11.24 -1.14 10.42
C LYS A 45 -10.89 -2.62 10.20
N ARG A 46 -10.06 -2.91 9.19
CA ARG A 46 -9.44 -4.23 8.96
C ARG A 46 -7.94 -4.13 9.19
N LYS A 47 -7.39 -5.02 10.02
CA LYS A 47 -5.94 -5.15 10.23
C LYS A 47 -5.26 -5.83 9.04
N ILE A 48 -4.06 -5.36 8.68
CA ILE A 48 -3.22 -5.96 7.63
C ILE A 48 -2.87 -7.41 7.96
N ASP A 49 -2.60 -7.73 9.23
CA ASP A 49 -2.29 -9.08 9.70
C ASP A 49 -3.40 -10.11 9.42
N ASN A 50 -4.63 -9.65 9.21
CA ASN A 50 -5.78 -10.50 8.89
C ASN A 50 -5.95 -10.72 7.37
N LEU A 51 -4.99 -10.29 6.54
CA LEU A 51 -5.00 -10.58 5.11
C LEU A 51 -4.63 -12.04 4.84
N ARG A 52 -5.34 -12.65 3.89
CA ARG A 52 -4.92 -13.94 3.34
C ARG A 52 -3.58 -13.76 2.64
N LEU A 53 -2.69 -14.75 2.72
CA LEU A 53 -1.38 -14.71 2.05
C LEU A 53 -1.47 -14.35 0.56
N LYS A 54 -2.48 -14.89 -0.14
CA LYS A 54 -2.75 -14.55 -1.55
C LYS A 54 -3.03 -13.06 -1.75
N SER A 55 -3.83 -12.45 -0.87
CA SER A 55 -4.14 -11.02 -0.94
C SER A 55 -2.92 -10.15 -0.63
N ALA A 56 -2.07 -10.57 0.32
CA ALA A 56 -0.82 -9.87 0.61
C ALA A 56 0.13 -9.88 -0.60
N ARG A 57 0.29 -11.04 -1.27
CA ARG A 57 1.09 -11.16 -2.50
C ARG A 57 0.54 -10.30 -3.65
N ASN A 58 -0.77 -10.33 -3.88
CA ASN A 58 -1.38 -9.49 -4.92
C ASN A 58 -1.13 -7.99 -4.67
N LEU A 59 -1.15 -7.54 -3.41
CA LEU A 59 -0.83 -6.16 -3.04
C LEU A 59 0.66 -5.84 -3.22
N GLU A 60 1.53 -6.79 -2.91
CA GLU A 60 2.98 -6.68 -3.15
C GLU A 60 3.28 -6.53 -4.65
N ASP A 61 2.76 -7.43 -5.48
CA ASP A 61 2.95 -7.40 -6.93
C ASP A 61 2.44 -6.07 -7.52
N CYS A 62 1.29 -5.58 -7.03
CA CYS A 62 0.73 -4.29 -7.40
C CYS A 62 1.65 -3.12 -7.03
N TYR A 63 2.23 -3.11 -5.82
CA TYR A 63 3.22 -2.10 -5.45
C TYR A 63 4.43 -2.12 -6.39
N ASP A 64 4.99 -3.31 -6.65
CA ASP A 64 6.19 -3.46 -7.46
C ASP A 64 5.94 -2.99 -8.91
N GLU A 65 4.78 -3.30 -9.48
CA GLU A 65 4.38 -2.83 -10.81
C GLU A 65 4.24 -1.30 -10.86
N LEU A 66 3.61 -0.70 -9.86
CA LEU A 66 3.41 0.75 -9.77
C LEU A 66 4.71 1.51 -9.52
N GLU A 67 5.66 0.91 -8.79
CA GLU A 67 7.00 1.47 -8.59
C GLU A 67 7.83 1.39 -9.89
N GLN A 68 7.80 0.25 -10.59
CA GLN A 68 8.46 0.10 -11.89
C GLN A 68 7.94 1.10 -12.93
N LYS A 69 6.63 1.40 -12.90
CA LYS A 69 6.00 2.43 -13.74
C LYS A 69 6.27 3.88 -13.29
N GLY A 70 6.96 4.07 -12.15
CA GLY A 70 7.25 5.39 -11.58
C GLY A 70 6.03 6.10 -10.99
N GLN A 71 4.89 5.42 -10.86
CA GLN A 71 3.67 5.96 -10.26
C GLN A 71 3.81 6.04 -8.74
N ILE A 72 4.49 5.05 -8.15
CA ILE A 72 4.96 5.07 -6.77
C ILE A 72 6.46 5.37 -6.75
N ASN A 73 6.86 6.19 -5.79
CA ASN A 73 8.25 6.39 -5.40
C ASN A 73 8.36 6.16 -3.90
N TYR A 74 9.08 5.12 -3.48
CA TYR A 74 9.19 4.73 -2.07
C TYR A 74 9.49 5.93 -1.15
N ASN A 75 10.56 6.70 -1.41
CA ASN A 75 10.97 7.77 -0.49
C ASN A 75 9.90 8.87 -0.35
N ARG A 76 9.30 9.28 -1.47
CA ARG A 76 8.24 10.30 -1.49
C ARG A 76 6.97 9.78 -0.81
N ASP A 77 6.52 8.60 -1.21
CA ASP A 77 5.19 8.10 -0.86
C ASP A 77 5.18 7.45 0.53
N PHE A 78 6.31 6.95 1.02
CA PHE A 78 6.46 6.55 2.42
C PHE A 78 6.28 7.73 3.39
N LYS A 79 6.83 8.91 3.05
CA LYS A 79 6.62 10.12 3.85
C LYS A 79 5.15 10.51 3.91
N LYS A 80 4.43 10.45 2.77
CA LYS A 80 2.98 10.70 2.72
C LYS A 80 2.20 9.66 3.52
N ALA A 81 2.56 8.39 3.37
CA ALA A 81 1.91 7.28 4.08
C ALA A 81 2.00 7.46 5.59
N LYS A 82 3.19 7.80 6.10
CA LYS A 82 3.41 8.13 7.51
C LYS A 82 2.54 9.30 7.98
N GLN A 83 2.54 10.41 7.22
CA GLN A 83 1.72 11.58 7.55
C GLN A 83 0.22 11.29 7.61
N HIS A 84 -0.31 10.47 6.69
CA HIS A 84 -1.71 10.08 6.71
C HIS A 84 -2.01 9.11 7.86
N PHE A 85 -1.13 8.16 8.11
CA PHE A 85 -1.29 7.18 9.17
C PHE A 85 -1.24 7.81 10.57
N ASP A 86 -0.32 8.76 10.79
CA ASP A 86 -0.20 9.47 12.07
C ASP A 86 -1.47 10.29 12.37
N LYS A 87 -2.11 10.89 11.35
CA LYS A 87 -3.40 11.57 11.50
C LYS A 87 -4.51 10.62 11.94
N LEU A 88 -4.56 9.41 11.38
CA LEU A 88 -5.56 8.39 11.76
C LEU A 88 -5.42 7.91 13.21
N LYS A 89 -4.23 8.03 13.81
CA LYS A 89 -4.00 7.67 15.23
C LYS A 89 -4.33 8.78 16.22
N GLY A 90 -4.50 10.01 15.73
CA GLY A 90 -4.80 11.19 16.55
C GLY A 90 -6.29 11.44 16.77
N ASP A 91 -7.16 10.71 16.07
CA ASP A 91 -8.62 10.72 16.18
C ASP A 91 -9.12 9.54 17.04
#